data_AF-A0A8X7CT38-F1
#
_entry.id   AF-A0A8X7CT38-F1
#
_cell.length_a   1.000
_cell.length_b   1.000
_cell.length_c   1.000
_cell.angle_alpha   90.00
_cell.angle_beta   90.00
_cell.angle_gamma   90.00
#
_symmetry.space_group_name_H-M   'P 1'
#
loop_
_entity.id
_entity.type
_entity.pdbx_description
1 polymer ?
#
loop_
_entity_poly.entity_id
_entity_poly.type
_entity_poly.pdbx_seq_one_letter_code
_entity_poly.pdbx_strand_id
1 'polypeptide(L)'
;MTQLLRVGLKNNKITNIPEKVFRGIYDHLLVLLLEGNPISCNCTFKWIVSGTEHNPDKYITGICDSPQEMKGRELIDLGLLCNCWAVDPRDTCPKAEELTPCFCQKHFETGRAIVRCESIASNDILLDVLNKTSDYEYESLFVDLSTLTYIPSTIFEIKKLTNVYIFASAMVSLFDKPPNATFLEVLYLNELKLTRTIQYDLFAGFPNLKELYIESSKTRNLDQTFRDNVAKTLTKLTLKNCSIEKFDDQIFASLDNLVEISLEDNKVKEPKRSMFSSPSKLEKINLK
;
A
#
# COMPACT_ATOMS: atom_id res chain seq x y z
N MET A 1 -3.62 9.42 -28.99
CA MET A 1 -2.40 10.00 -28.39
C MET A 1 -1.39 8.87 -28.20
N THR A 2 -0.17 9.04 -28.66
CA THR A 2 0.89 8.02 -28.56
C THR A 2 1.44 7.97 -27.15
N GLN A 3 1.27 6.85 -26.45
CA GLN A 3 1.86 6.60 -25.14
C GLN A 3 3.24 5.96 -25.31
N LEU A 4 4.21 6.40 -24.52
CA LEU A 4 5.57 5.85 -24.56
C LEU A 4 5.62 4.56 -23.74
N LEU A 5 5.58 3.41 -24.41
CA LEU A 5 5.50 2.09 -23.75
C LEU A 5 6.88 1.49 -23.46
N ARG A 6 7.93 1.88 -24.19
CA ARG A 6 9.26 1.27 -24.11
C ARG A 6 10.35 2.31 -24.13
N VAL A 7 11.28 2.23 -23.17
CA VAL A 7 12.43 3.11 -23.03
C VAL A 7 13.70 2.26 -22.90
N GLY A 8 14.65 2.47 -23.80
CA GLY A 8 15.94 1.77 -23.82
C GLY A 8 17.09 2.70 -23.47
N LEU A 9 17.81 2.42 -22.39
CA LEU A 9 18.92 3.22 -21.88
C LEU A 9 20.18 2.38 -21.61
N LYS A 10 20.27 1.18 -22.21
CA LYS A 10 21.38 0.24 -22.01
C LYS A 10 22.75 0.85 -22.38
N ASN A 11 23.81 0.40 -21.69
CA ASN A 11 25.21 0.71 -21.98
C ASN A 11 25.58 2.21 -21.93
N ASN A 12 25.01 2.94 -20.97
CA ASN A 12 25.35 4.34 -20.72
C ASN A 12 26.15 4.48 -19.41
N LYS A 13 26.24 5.71 -18.87
CA LYS A 13 26.91 6.05 -17.60
C LYS A 13 25.91 6.53 -16.55
N ILE A 14 24.67 6.03 -16.60
CA ILE A 14 23.61 6.44 -15.70
C ILE A 14 23.85 5.86 -14.32
N THR A 15 24.00 6.74 -13.33
CA THR A 15 24.09 6.35 -11.92
C THR A 15 22.74 6.47 -11.22
N ASN A 16 21.91 7.43 -11.61
CA ASN A 16 20.61 7.71 -11.01
C ASN A 16 19.70 8.37 -12.05
N ILE A 17 18.39 8.18 -11.91
CA ILE A 17 17.33 8.80 -12.69
C ILE A 17 16.33 9.33 -11.66
N PRO A 18 16.15 10.66 -11.55
CA PRO A 18 15.11 11.22 -10.69
C PRO A 18 13.71 10.87 -11.20
N GLU A 19 12.78 10.53 -10.30
CA GLU A 19 11.39 10.15 -10.63
C GLU A 19 10.69 11.16 -11.54
N LYS A 20 10.93 12.45 -11.30
CA LYS A 20 10.36 13.56 -12.09
C LYS A 20 10.63 13.45 -13.60
N VAL A 21 11.68 12.73 -14.03
CA VAL A 21 12.00 12.52 -15.45
C VAL A 21 10.93 11.64 -16.12
N PHE A 22 10.37 10.69 -15.38
CA PHE A 22 9.34 9.75 -15.86
C PHE A 22 7.93 10.11 -15.39
N ARG A 23 7.78 11.23 -14.67
CA ARG A 23 6.48 11.71 -14.19
C ARG A 23 5.53 11.91 -15.37
N GLY A 24 4.35 11.28 -15.28
CA GLY A 24 3.30 11.34 -16.31
C GLY A 24 3.42 10.29 -17.43
N ILE A 25 4.53 9.55 -17.51
CA ILE A 25 4.68 8.43 -18.44
C ILE A 25 4.87 7.07 -17.75
N TYR A 26 5.30 7.08 -16.48
CA TYR A 26 5.68 5.86 -15.76
C TYR A 26 4.56 4.81 -15.64
N ASP A 27 3.31 5.25 -15.46
CA ASP A 27 2.15 4.35 -15.31
C ASP A 27 1.81 3.57 -16.59
N HIS A 28 2.20 4.13 -17.75
CA HIS A 28 1.98 3.53 -19.07
C HIS A 28 3.22 2.81 -19.60
N LEU A 29 4.37 2.95 -18.92
CA LEU A 29 5.62 2.36 -19.33
C LEU A 29 5.63 0.86 -19.04
N LEU A 30 5.78 0.05 -20.09
CA LEU A 30 5.86 -1.41 -20.01
C LEU A 30 7.29 -1.93 -19.99
N VAL A 31 8.22 -1.28 -20.69
CA VAL A 31 9.62 -1.78 -20.78
C VAL A 31 10.61 -0.67 -20.47
N LEU A 32 11.49 -0.90 -19.50
CA LEU A 32 12.62 -0.03 -19.19
C LEU A 32 13.92 -0.84 -19.12
N LEU A 33 14.87 -0.52 -19.99
CA LEU A 33 16.13 -1.27 -20.11
C LEU A 33 17.33 -0.44 -19.63
N LEU A 34 17.92 -0.80 -18.49
CA LEU A 34 19.02 -0.05 -17.83
C LEU A 34 20.33 -0.84 -17.71
N GLU A 35 20.43 -2.04 -18.29
CA GLU A 35 21.65 -2.86 -18.26
C GLU A 35 22.92 -2.12 -18.74
N GLY A 36 24.07 -2.44 -18.17
CA GLY A 36 25.35 -1.83 -18.56
C GLY A 36 25.58 -0.40 -18.07
N ASN A 37 24.79 0.05 -17.07
CA ASN A 37 24.95 1.34 -16.40
C ASN A 37 25.49 1.16 -14.97
N PRO A 38 26.30 2.10 -14.44
CA PRO A 38 26.81 2.07 -13.06
C PRO A 38 25.75 2.55 -12.05
N ILE A 39 24.65 1.80 -11.93
CA ILE A 39 23.46 2.26 -11.18
C ILE A 39 23.72 2.27 -9.68
N SER A 40 23.40 3.40 -9.04
CA SER A 40 23.37 3.56 -7.59
C SER A 40 21.99 3.22 -7.05
N CYS A 41 21.81 1.96 -6.65
CA CYS A 41 20.62 1.38 -6.05
C CYS A 41 20.42 1.83 -4.59
N ASN A 42 20.23 3.14 -4.42
CA ASN A 42 19.85 3.76 -3.16
C ASN A 42 18.36 4.17 -3.21
N CYS A 43 17.87 4.82 -2.15
CA CYS A 43 16.47 5.21 -2.03
C CYS A 43 15.96 6.14 -3.11
N THR A 44 16.81 7.03 -3.61
CA THR A 44 16.41 7.95 -4.68
C THR A 44 16.15 7.24 -5.99
N PHE A 45 16.55 5.96 -6.11
CA PHE A 45 16.33 5.13 -7.27
C PHE A 45 15.26 4.04 -7.05
N LYS A 46 14.76 3.86 -5.82
CA LYS A 46 13.78 2.80 -5.50
C LYS A 46 12.48 2.91 -6.29
N TRP A 47 12.04 4.13 -6.59
CA TRP A 47 10.83 4.40 -7.38
C TRP A 47 10.83 3.66 -8.73
N ILE A 48 12.02 3.36 -9.29
CA ILE A 48 12.18 2.74 -10.60
C ILE A 48 11.55 1.35 -10.68
N VAL A 49 11.37 0.67 -9.54
CA VAL A 49 10.72 -0.65 -9.46
C VAL A 49 9.38 -0.58 -8.72
N SER A 50 8.94 0.59 -8.28
CA SER A 50 7.64 0.72 -7.63
C SER A 50 6.51 0.38 -8.61
N GLY A 51 5.56 -0.44 -8.16
CA GLY A 51 4.42 -0.87 -8.95
C GLY A 51 4.69 -2.03 -9.91
N THR A 52 5.92 -2.57 -9.98
CA THR A 52 6.17 -3.82 -10.74
C THR A 52 5.49 -5.02 -10.09
N GLU A 53 5.32 -5.02 -8.76
CA GLU A 53 4.59 -6.10 -8.08
C GLU A 53 3.09 -6.15 -8.45
N HIS A 54 2.54 -5.03 -8.92
CA HIS A 54 1.12 -4.89 -9.28
C HIS A 54 0.86 -4.92 -10.80
N ASN A 55 1.91 -5.03 -11.63
CA ASN A 55 1.79 -5.05 -13.08
C ASN A 55 2.75 -6.09 -13.69
N PRO A 56 2.26 -7.32 -13.99
CA PRO A 56 3.09 -8.42 -14.48
C PRO A 56 3.66 -8.17 -15.90
N ASP A 57 3.07 -7.24 -16.66
CA ASP A 57 3.55 -6.86 -17.99
C ASP A 57 4.66 -5.78 -17.94
N LYS A 58 4.92 -5.18 -16.77
CA LYS A 58 5.95 -4.16 -16.58
C LYS A 58 7.31 -4.81 -16.36
N TYR A 59 8.17 -4.71 -17.36
CA TYR A 59 9.49 -5.32 -17.39
C TYR A 59 10.61 -4.28 -17.27
N ILE A 60 11.32 -4.31 -16.14
CA ILE A 60 12.41 -3.40 -15.82
C ILE A 60 13.67 -4.21 -15.54
N THR A 61 14.75 -3.91 -16.26
CA THR A 61 16.03 -4.62 -16.14
C THR A 61 17.17 -3.67 -15.84
N GLY A 62 18.10 -4.11 -15.00
CA GLY A 62 19.31 -3.40 -14.64
C GLY A 62 20.01 -4.10 -13.48
N ILE A 63 21.31 -3.82 -13.32
CA ILE A 63 22.14 -4.39 -12.27
C ILE A 63 22.70 -3.23 -11.44
N CYS A 64 22.63 -3.38 -10.12
CA CYS A 64 23.18 -2.42 -9.17
C CYS A 64 24.71 -2.44 -9.19
N ASP A 65 25.34 -1.26 -9.30
CA ASP A 65 26.79 -1.09 -9.15
C ASP A 65 27.16 -0.61 -7.73
N SER A 66 26.24 0.09 -7.06
CA SER A 66 26.37 0.54 -5.67
C SER A 66 24.99 0.62 -4.98
N PRO A 67 24.92 0.70 -3.63
CA PRO A 67 26.02 0.55 -2.68
C PRO A 67 26.55 -0.91 -2.64
N GLN A 68 27.63 -1.16 -1.89
CA GLN A 68 28.37 -2.44 -1.92
C GLN A 68 27.46 -3.64 -1.58
N GLU A 69 26.47 -3.44 -0.72
CA GLU A 69 25.49 -4.44 -0.27
C GLU A 69 24.53 -4.87 -1.39
N MET A 70 24.25 -3.93 -2.30
CA MET A 70 23.38 -4.15 -3.47
C MET A 70 24.17 -4.48 -4.72
N LYS A 71 25.50 -4.32 -4.72
CA LYS A 71 26.33 -4.50 -5.91
C LYS A 71 26.16 -5.90 -6.50
N GLY A 72 25.87 -5.94 -7.81
CA GLY A 72 25.63 -7.16 -8.57
C GLY A 72 24.21 -7.72 -8.49
N ARG A 73 23.32 -7.12 -7.68
CA ARG A 73 21.91 -7.51 -7.60
C ARG A 73 21.08 -6.90 -8.73
N GLU A 74 19.95 -7.52 -9.04
CA GLU A 74 19.00 -7.00 -10.01
C GLU A 74 18.22 -5.82 -9.41
N LEU A 75 17.78 -4.88 -10.26
CA LEU A 75 16.98 -3.74 -9.79
C LEU A 75 15.69 -4.16 -9.08
N ILE A 76 15.07 -5.28 -9.48
CA ILE A 76 13.85 -5.78 -8.85
C ILE A 76 14.03 -6.07 -7.36
N ASP A 77 15.27 -6.37 -6.92
CA ASP A 77 15.61 -6.61 -5.52
C ASP A 77 15.56 -5.32 -4.67
N LEU A 78 15.50 -4.12 -5.27
CA LEU A 78 15.31 -2.86 -4.55
C LEU A 78 13.98 -2.83 -3.78
N GLY A 79 12.94 -3.50 -4.28
CA GLY A 79 11.65 -3.59 -3.58
C GLY A 79 11.72 -4.42 -2.30
N LEU A 80 12.54 -5.48 -2.33
CA LEU A 80 12.59 -6.54 -1.32
C LEU A 80 13.74 -6.41 -0.31
N LEU A 81 14.89 -5.88 -0.75
CA LEU A 81 16.16 -5.91 0.01
C LEU A 81 16.75 -4.52 0.26
N CYS A 82 16.31 -3.50 -0.47
CA CYS A 82 16.77 -2.14 -0.20
C CYS A 82 16.00 -1.55 0.99
N ASN A 83 16.56 -1.78 2.18
CA ASN A 83 16.24 -0.99 3.35
C ASN A 83 16.68 0.44 3.09
N CYS A 84 15.70 1.33 3.05
CA CYS A 84 15.94 2.71 2.67
C CYS A 84 16.51 3.54 3.81
N TRP A 85 17.73 3.19 4.23
CA TRP A 85 18.47 3.82 5.32
C TRP A 85 19.36 4.96 4.83
N ALA A 86 18.79 5.92 4.13
CA ALA A 86 19.44 7.22 3.97
C ALA A 86 18.82 8.17 5.00
N VAL A 87 19.40 8.16 6.21
CA VAL A 87 19.11 9.12 7.28
C VAL A 87 19.32 10.53 6.71
N ASP A 88 18.29 11.38 6.68
CA ASP A 88 18.51 12.80 6.41
C ASP A 88 19.40 13.32 7.55
N PRO A 89 20.51 14.05 7.33
CA PRO A 89 21.28 14.65 8.42
C PRO A 89 20.48 15.63 9.30
N ARG A 90 19.25 15.98 8.88
CA ARG A 90 18.23 16.74 9.63
C ARG A 90 17.10 15.83 10.16
N ASP A 91 17.27 14.50 10.14
CA ASP A 91 16.32 13.56 10.72
C ASP A 91 16.21 13.83 12.21
N THR A 92 15.07 14.39 12.58
CA THR A 92 14.71 14.58 13.98
C THR A 92 13.90 13.40 14.50
N CYS A 93 13.58 12.37 13.70
CA CYS A 93 12.89 11.18 14.24
C CYS A 93 13.61 10.66 15.49
N PRO A 94 12.86 10.21 16.53
CA PRO A 94 13.48 9.67 17.73
C PRO A 94 14.45 8.55 17.39
N LYS A 95 15.48 8.39 18.21
CA LYS A 95 16.51 7.38 17.96
C LYS A 95 15.89 5.98 17.92
N ALA A 96 16.42 5.10 17.07
CA ALA A 96 15.86 3.77 16.84
C ALA A 96 15.75 2.95 18.15
N GLU A 97 16.68 3.14 19.09
CA GLU A 97 16.68 2.45 20.38
C GLU A 97 15.47 2.85 21.26
N GLU A 98 14.93 4.05 21.08
CA GLU A 98 13.80 4.57 21.87
C GLU A 98 12.44 4.10 21.34
N LEU A 99 12.38 3.75 20.05
CA LEU A 99 11.16 3.32 19.35
C LEU A 99 11.08 1.82 19.11
N THR A 100 12.15 1.07 19.40
CA THR A 100 12.20 -0.38 19.23
C THR A 100 10.97 -1.05 19.87
N PRO A 101 10.26 -1.95 19.16
CA PRO A 101 10.61 -2.61 17.89
C PRO A 101 10.15 -1.86 16.63
N CYS A 102 9.68 -0.62 16.77
CA CYS A 102 9.33 0.24 15.65
C CYS A 102 10.50 1.17 15.27
N PHE A 103 10.39 1.77 14.09
CA PHE A 103 11.29 2.81 13.63
C PHE A 103 10.53 3.95 12.96
N CYS A 104 11.12 5.14 12.98
CA CYS A 104 10.62 6.36 12.38
C CYS A 104 11.65 6.86 11.37
N GLN A 105 11.18 7.27 10.21
CA GLN A 105 11.99 7.98 9.21
C GLN A 105 11.16 9.10 8.59
N LYS A 106 11.79 10.18 8.11
CA LYS A 106 11.06 11.17 7.31
C LYS A 106 11.05 10.77 5.83
N HIS A 107 9.89 10.95 5.19
CA HIS A 107 9.76 10.88 3.75
C HIS A 107 10.57 12.02 3.12
N PHE A 108 11.43 11.69 2.16
CA PHE A 108 12.45 12.61 1.63
C PHE A 108 11.86 13.89 1.00
N GLU A 109 10.71 13.78 0.33
CA GLU A 109 10.10 14.91 -0.38
C GLU A 109 9.18 15.75 0.49
N THR A 110 8.40 15.10 1.35
CA THR A 110 7.33 15.76 2.14
C THR A 110 7.82 16.15 3.54
N GLY A 111 8.91 15.55 4.02
CA GLY A 111 9.41 15.70 5.39
C GLY A 111 8.52 15.06 6.46
N ARG A 112 7.43 14.37 6.07
CA ARG A 112 6.49 13.71 7.00
C ARG A 112 7.03 12.37 7.49
N ALA A 113 6.69 12.00 8.71
CA ALA A 113 7.13 10.74 9.30
C ALA A 113 6.44 9.54 8.67
N ILE A 114 7.25 8.52 8.40
CA ILE A 114 6.86 7.16 8.09
C ILE A 114 7.29 6.32 9.29
N VAL A 115 6.32 5.69 9.93
CA VAL A 115 6.59 4.82 11.08
C VAL A 115 6.29 3.38 10.68
N ARG A 116 7.23 2.48 10.98
CA ARG A 116 7.08 1.06 10.72
C ARG A 116 7.34 0.28 12.00
N CYS A 117 6.39 -0.54 12.35
CA CYS A 117 6.42 -1.43 13.49
C CYS A 117 6.46 -2.86 13.00
N GLU A 118 7.42 -3.63 13.49
CA GLU A 118 7.55 -5.04 13.13
C GLU A 118 7.54 -5.89 14.39
N SER A 119 6.89 -7.05 14.35
CA SER A 119 6.86 -8.01 15.47
C SER A 119 6.34 -7.42 16.80
N ILE A 120 5.41 -6.45 16.75
CA ILE A 120 4.77 -5.94 17.98
C ILE A 120 3.77 -6.97 18.53
N ALA A 121 3.76 -7.13 19.85
CA ALA A 121 2.98 -8.17 20.54
C ALA A 121 1.80 -7.61 21.36
N SER A 122 1.62 -6.30 21.43
CA SER A 122 0.50 -5.67 22.13
C SER A 122 0.15 -4.30 21.58
N ASN A 123 -1.10 -3.91 21.81
CA ASN A 123 -1.63 -2.59 21.48
C ASN A 123 -0.87 -1.46 22.21
N ASP A 124 -0.40 -1.72 23.42
CA ASP A 124 0.30 -0.74 24.26
C ASP A 124 1.63 -0.30 23.64
N ILE A 125 2.36 -1.23 22.99
CA ILE A 125 3.62 -0.90 22.29
C ILE A 125 3.35 0.09 21.15
N LEU A 126 2.29 -0.15 20.37
CA LEU A 126 1.90 0.76 19.29
C LEU A 126 1.53 2.14 19.81
N LEU A 127 0.77 2.22 20.91
CA LEU A 127 0.38 3.48 21.53
C LEU A 127 1.57 4.24 22.14
N ASP A 128 2.51 3.53 22.78
CA ASP A 128 3.74 4.13 23.30
C ASP A 128 4.58 4.78 22.20
N VAL A 129 4.74 4.09 21.06
CA VAL A 129 5.45 4.63 19.89
C VAL A 129 4.77 5.87 19.34
N LEU A 130 3.44 5.86 19.23
CA LEU A 130 2.67 7.02 18.75
C LEU A 130 2.77 8.23 19.70
N ASN A 131 2.88 7.99 21.00
CA ASN A 131 3.10 9.04 22.01
C ASN A 131 4.51 9.62 21.92
N LYS A 132 5.54 8.77 21.81
CA LYS A 132 6.96 9.18 21.66
C LYS A 132 7.23 9.95 20.37
N THR A 133 6.37 9.79 19.39
CA THR A 133 6.44 10.48 18.10
C THR A 133 5.33 11.51 17.96
N SER A 134 4.74 11.99 19.07
CA SER A 134 3.64 12.96 19.09
C SER A 134 3.93 14.24 18.27
N ASP A 135 5.17 14.74 18.32
CA ASP A 135 5.62 15.94 17.61
C ASP A 135 5.78 15.80 16.09
N TYR A 136 5.60 14.59 15.54
CA TYR A 136 5.81 14.31 14.13
C TYR A 136 4.47 14.18 13.40
N GLU A 137 4.39 14.83 12.24
CA GLU A 137 3.29 14.65 11.29
C GLU A 137 3.47 13.36 10.51
N TYR A 138 2.49 12.48 10.59
CA TYR A 138 2.57 11.18 9.95
C TYR A 138 2.07 11.25 8.50
N GLU A 139 2.74 10.51 7.64
CA GLU A 139 2.26 10.18 6.30
C GLU A 139 1.77 8.75 6.25
N SER A 140 2.61 7.81 6.69
CA SER A 140 2.33 6.39 6.60
C SER A 140 2.65 5.65 7.90
N LEU A 141 1.80 4.69 8.26
CA LEU A 141 2.05 3.72 9.32
C LEU A 141 2.08 2.31 8.72
N PHE A 142 3.13 1.56 9.04
CA PHE A 142 3.28 0.15 8.69
C PHE A 142 3.26 -0.69 9.97
N VAL A 143 2.46 -1.76 9.96
CA VAL A 143 2.41 -2.76 11.03
C VAL A 143 2.59 -4.14 10.40
N ASP A 144 3.78 -4.70 10.56
CA ASP A 144 4.18 -5.93 9.89
C ASP A 144 4.45 -7.04 10.91
N LEU A 145 4.16 -8.29 10.54
CA LEU A 145 4.56 -9.48 11.30
C LEU A 145 4.16 -9.45 12.78
N SER A 146 3.02 -8.81 13.09
CA SER A 146 2.66 -8.43 14.45
C SER A 146 1.49 -9.27 14.98
N THR A 147 1.39 -9.38 16.30
CA THR A 147 0.27 -10.04 16.98
C THR A 147 -0.40 -9.07 17.94
N LEU A 148 -1.63 -8.68 17.64
CA LEU A 148 -2.36 -7.64 18.37
C LEU A 148 -3.75 -8.13 18.76
N THR A 149 -4.42 -7.42 19.67
CA THR A 149 -5.86 -7.68 19.86
C THR A 149 -6.66 -7.04 18.72
N TYR A 150 -6.29 -5.82 18.35
CA TYR A 150 -6.82 -5.00 17.26
C TYR A 150 -5.86 -3.83 17.02
N ILE A 151 -6.03 -3.09 15.93
CA ILE A 151 -5.43 -1.75 15.81
C ILE A 151 -6.33 -0.76 16.55
N PRO A 152 -5.86 -0.01 17.56
CA PRO A 152 -6.70 0.94 18.28
C PRO A 152 -7.23 2.03 17.34
N SER A 153 -8.53 2.25 17.27
CA SER A 153 -9.10 3.31 16.43
C SER A 153 -8.70 4.72 16.85
N THR A 154 -8.29 4.88 18.11
CA THR A 154 -7.75 6.13 18.65
C THR A 154 -6.52 6.62 17.89
N ILE A 155 -5.75 5.73 17.22
CA ILE A 155 -4.57 6.16 16.44
C ILE A 155 -4.93 7.16 15.34
N PHE A 156 -6.12 7.05 14.76
CA PHE A 156 -6.60 7.94 13.71
C PHE A 156 -7.13 9.28 14.25
N GLU A 157 -7.44 9.33 15.55
CA GLU A 157 -7.86 10.54 16.26
C GLU A 157 -6.62 11.36 16.70
N ILE A 158 -5.55 10.67 17.12
CA ILE A 158 -4.31 11.31 17.58
C ILE A 158 -3.31 11.60 16.45
N LYS A 159 -3.36 10.85 15.35
CA LYS A 159 -2.48 11.02 14.18
C LYS A 159 -3.28 11.15 12.89
N LYS A 160 -2.91 12.14 12.08
CA LYS A 160 -3.45 12.38 10.74
C LYS A 160 -2.81 11.43 9.72
N LEU A 161 -3.13 10.15 9.81
CA LEU A 161 -2.59 9.12 8.92
C LEU A 161 -3.21 9.24 7.52
N THR A 162 -2.38 9.36 6.49
CA THR A 162 -2.83 9.31 5.08
C THR A 162 -2.83 7.88 4.56
N ASN A 163 -1.83 7.08 4.94
CA ASN A 163 -1.69 5.71 4.48
C ASN A 163 -1.47 4.75 5.66
N VAL A 164 -2.17 3.62 5.67
CA VAL A 164 -1.96 2.55 6.65
C VAL A 164 -1.78 1.22 5.94
N TYR A 165 -0.70 0.54 6.29
CA TYR A 165 -0.33 -0.76 5.74
C TYR A 165 -0.21 -1.77 6.89
N ILE A 166 -0.90 -2.89 6.77
CA ILE A 166 -0.83 -3.98 7.75
C ILE A 166 -0.54 -5.27 6.99
N PHE A 167 0.59 -5.90 7.30
CA PHE A 167 1.10 -7.05 6.57
C PHE A 167 1.36 -8.23 7.52
N ALA A 168 0.98 -9.43 7.08
CA ALA A 168 1.30 -10.71 7.72
C ALA A 168 1.11 -10.71 9.26
N SER A 169 0.01 -10.11 9.72
CA SER A 169 -0.27 -9.89 11.13
C SER A 169 -1.49 -10.68 11.61
N ALA A 170 -1.48 -11.06 12.89
CA ALA A 170 -2.57 -11.78 13.53
C ALA A 170 -3.29 -10.89 14.55
N MET A 171 -4.62 -10.91 14.57
CA MET A 171 -5.39 -10.16 15.56
C MET A 171 -6.80 -10.72 15.81
N VAL A 172 -7.46 -10.28 16.88
CA VAL A 172 -8.82 -10.73 17.20
C VAL A 172 -9.85 -10.08 16.27
N SER A 173 -9.75 -8.77 16.10
CA SER A 173 -10.52 -7.95 15.14
C SER A 173 -9.61 -6.89 14.52
N LEU A 174 -10.02 -6.30 13.40
CA LEU A 174 -9.20 -5.29 12.72
C LEU A 174 -9.06 -4.00 13.56
N PHE A 175 -10.17 -3.51 14.08
CA PHE A 175 -10.26 -2.34 14.97
C PHE A 175 -11.17 -2.65 16.17
N ASP A 176 -11.11 -1.85 17.23
CA ASP A 176 -12.00 -1.93 18.42
C ASP A 176 -13.38 -1.32 18.18
N LYS A 177 -13.45 -0.27 17.36
CA LYS A 177 -14.67 0.41 16.90
C LYS A 177 -14.43 0.99 15.50
N PRO A 178 -15.46 1.40 14.74
CA PRO A 178 -15.24 2.19 13.53
C PRO A 178 -14.38 3.43 13.84
N PRO A 179 -13.23 3.64 13.17
CA PRO A 179 -12.35 4.78 13.45
C PRO A 179 -12.94 6.10 12.94
N ASN A 180 -12.34 7.23 13.32
CA ASN A 180 -12.65 8.53 12.72
C ASN A 180 -11.49 8.98 11.82
N ALA A 181 -11.22 8.20 10.77
CA ALA A 181 -10.03 8.34 9.93
C ALA A 181 -10.29 9.25 8.72
N THR A 182 -10.60 10.52 8.99
CA THR A 182 -10.95 11.51 7.95
C THR A 182 -9.79 11.88 7.01
N PHE A 183 -8.55 11.59 7.39
CA PHE A 183 -7.36 11.85 6.56
C PHE A 183 -6.89 10.63 5.78
N LEU A 184 -7.44 9.44 6.05
CA LEU A 184 -6.95 8.21 5.46
C LEU A 184 -7.41 8.09 4.01
N GLU A 185 -6.44 7.96 3.10
CA GLU A 185 -6.66 7.82 1.67
C GLU A 185 -6.35 6.39 1.18
N VAL A 186 -5.36 5.73 1.79
CA VAL A 186 -4.93 4.37 1.43
C VAL A 186 -4.97 3.46 2.64
N LEU A 187 -5.71 2.35 2.53
CA LEU A 187 -5.72 1.26 3.50
C LEU A 187 -5.32 -0.04 2.81
N TYR A 188 -4.22 -0.62 3.24
CA TYR A 188 -3.66 -1.84 2.68
C TYR A 188 -3.58 -2.93 3.74
N LEU A 189 -4.32 -4.02 3.53
CA LEU A 189 -4.44 -5.15 4.45
C LEU A 189 -4.00 -6.41 3.70
N ASN A 190 -2.86 -7.00 4.07
CA ASN A 190 -2.39 -8.23 3.43
C ASN A 190 -2.02 -9.31 4.44
N GLU A 191 -2.40 -10.54 4.12
CA GLU A 191 -2.10 -11.74 4.91
C GLU A 191 -2.55 -11.63 6.38
N LEU A 192 -3.72 -11.03 6.62
CA LEU A 192 -4.24 -10.88 7.97
C LEU A 192 -4.94 -12.14 8.48
N LYS A 193 -4.49 -12.59 9.65
CA LYS A 193 -5.10 -13.72 10.38
C LYS A 193 -5.98 -13.19 11.49
N LEU A 194 -7.26 -12.99 11.16
CA LEU A 194 -8.24 -12.52 12.12
C LEU A 194 -8.98 -13.69 12.80
N THR A 195 -9.15 -13.63 14.12
CA THR A 195 -10.04 -14.56 14.84
C THR A 195 -11.49 -14.39 14.41
N ARG A 196 -11.91 -13.14 14.14
CA ARG A 196 -13.21 -12.79 13.54
C ARG A 196 -12.98 -12.23 12.14
N THR A 197 -13.81 -12.59 11.16
CA THR A 197 -13.70 -12.01 9.82
C THR A 197 -13.84 -10.49 9.84
N ILE A 198 -13.31 -9.81 8.82
CA ILE A 198 -13.46 -8.35 8.67
C ILE A 198 -14.94 -7.98 8.71
N GLN A 199 -15.30 -7.10 9.67
CA GLN A 199 -16.64 -6.55 9.81
C GLN A 199 -16.72 -5.25 9.00
N TYR A 200 -17.73 -5.13 8.14
CA TYR A 200 -17.79 -4.05 7.15
C TYR A 200 -18.35 -2.72 7.71
N ASP A 201 -19.02 -2.76 8.86
CA ASP A 201 -19.41 -1.56 9.61
C ASP A 201 -18.20 -0.72 10.05
N LEU A 202 -17.03 -1.34 10.22
CA LEU A 202 -15.77 -0.64 10.46
C LEU A 202 -15.40 0.32 9.32
N PHE A 203 -15.84 0.05 8.09
CA PHE A 203 -15.51 0.90 6.94
C PHE A 203 -16.22 2.26 6.94
N ALA A 204 -17.27 2.42 7.75
CA ALA A 204 -17.90 3.73 8.00
C ALA A 204 -16.90 4.76 8.53
N GLY A 205 -15.80 4.29 9.13
CA GLY A 205 -14.74 5.12 9.68
C GLY A 205 -13.76 5.73 8.68
N PHE A 206 -13.85 5.41 7.39
CA PHE A 206 -12.92 5.88 6.36
C PHE A 206 -13.62 6.72 5.26
N PRO A 207 -14.24 7.86 5.60
CA PRO A 207 -15.11 8.59 4.68
C PRO A 207 -14.41 9.10 3.40
N ASN A 208 -13.09 9.31 3.46
CA ASN A 208 -12.29 9.88 2.38
C ASN A 208 -11.35 8.86 1.72
N LEU A 209 -11.55 7.56 1.97
CA LEU A 209 -10.70 6.51 1.43
C LEU A 209 -10.76 6.47 -0.10
N LYS A 210 -9.60 6.53 -0.75
CA LYS A 210 -9.46 6.48 -2.21
C LYS A 210 -9.05 5.10 -2.69
N GLU A 211 -8.27 4.38 -1.90
CA GLU A 211 -7.76 3.07 -2.26
C GLU A 211 -7.90 2.09 -1.09
N LEU A 212 -8.55 0.96 -1.36
CA LEU A 212 -8.70 -0.14 -0.42
C LEU A 212 -8.13 -1.41 -1.02
N TYR A 213 -7.16 -1.99 -0.33
CA TYR A 213 -6.57 -3.28 -0.68
C TYR A 213 -6.77 -4.25 0.47
N ILE A 214 -7.40 -5.38 0.16
CA ILE A 214 -7.53 -6.52 1.05
C ILE A 214 -7.05 -7.73 0.27
N GLU A 215 -5.93 -8.28 0.69
CA GLU A 215 -5.24 -9.35 -0.01
C GLU A 215 -4.95 -10.51 0.94
N SER A 216 -5.16 -11.73 0.47
CA SER A 216 -4.85 -12.97 1.22
C SER A 216 -5.36 -12.98 2.67
N SER A 217 -6.50 -12.32 2.89
CA SER A 217 -7.10 -12.10 4.21
C SER A 217 -8.52 -12.63 4.17
N LYS A 218 -8.90 -13.48 5.14
CA LYS A 218 -10.25 -14.08 5.13
C LYS A 218 -11.32 -13.01 5.35
N THR A 219 -12.16 -12.80 4.35
CA THR A 219 -13.36 -11.97 4.49
C THR A 219 -14.62 -12.85 4.47
N ARG A 220 -15.74 -12.26 4.88
CA ARG A 220 -17.06 -12.83 4.58
C ARG A 220 -17.47 -12.43 3.15
N ASN A 221 -18.53 -13.03 2.61
CA ASN A 221 -19.11 -12.58 1.36
C ASN A 221 -19.51 -11.09 1.43
N LEU A 222 -19.39 -10.37 0.32
CA LEU A 222 -19.78 -8.96 0.27
C LEU A 222 -21.30 -8.86 0.32
N ASP A 223 -21.83 -8.02 1.19
CA ASP A 223 -23.26 -7.87 1.46
C ASP A 223 -23.69 -6.40 1.55
N GLN A 224 -24.95 -6.17 1.91
CA GLN A 224 -25.48 -4.82 2.04
C GLN A 224 -24.68 -3.96 3.05
N THR A 225 -24.16 -4.55 4.13
CA THR A 225 -23.30 -3.82 5.08
C THR A 225 -21.99 -3.36 4.43
N PHE A 226 -21.38 -4.15 3.54
CA PHE A 226 -20.25 -3.66 2.72
C PHE A 226 -20.67 -2.45 1.89
N ARG A 227 -21.74 -2.60 1.10
CA ARG A 227 -22.23 -1.56 0.19
C ARG A 227 -22.55 -0.23 0.89
N ASP A 228 -23.10 -0.30 2.09
CA ASP A 228 -23.54 0.87 2.85
C ASP A 228 -22.37 1.62 3.51
N ASN A 229 -21.31 0.91 3.90
CA ASN A 229 -20.23 1.46 4.70
C ASN A 229 -18.92 1.69 3.93
N VAL A 230 -18.74 1.06 2.76
CA VAL A 230 -17.56 1.29 1.93
C VAL A 230 -17.57 2.73 1.37
N ALA A 231 -16.40 3.36 1.34
CA ALA A 231 -16.28 4.76 0.95
C ALA A 231 -16.62 4.98 -0.53
N LYS A 232 -17.54 5.92 -0.82
CA LYS A 232 -17.95 6.29 -2.19
C LYS A 232 -16.88 7.11 -2.94
N THR A 233 -15.86 7.53 -2.21
CA THR A 233 -14.65 8.20 -2.70
C THR A 233 -13.64 7.24 -3.31
N LEU A 234 -13.83 5.92 -3.16
CA LEU A 234 -12.94 4.92 -3.72
C LEU A 234 -12.78 5.07 -5.25
N THR A 235 -11.52 5.04 -5.66
CA THR A 235 -11.06 4.99 -7.05
C THR A 235 -10.46 3.63 -7.38
N LYS A 236 -9.90 2.95 -6.38
CA LYS A 236 -9.34 1.61 -6.52
C LYS A 236 -9.77 0.67 -5.40
N LEU A 237 -10.26 -0.50 -5.77
CA LEU A 237 -10.68 -1.55 -4.86
C LEU A 237 -10.06 -2.89 -5.24
N THR A 238 -9.21 -3.42 -4.37
CA THR A 238 -8.63 -4.76 -4.52
C THR A 238 -9.10 -5.65 -3.39
N LEU A 239 -9.76 -6.75 -3.74
CA LEU A 239 -10.16 -7.80 -2.81
C LEU A 239 -9.62 -9.12 -3.38
N LYS A 240 -8.33 -9.40 -3.21
CA LYS A 240 -7.64 -10.54 -3.83
C LYS A 240 -7.49 -11.68 -2.85
N ASN A 241 -7.77 -12.92 -3.28
CA ASN A 241 -7.59 -14.10 -2.43
C ASN A 241 -8.33 -13.98 -1.07
N CYS A 242 -9.54 -13.43 -1.09
CA CYS A 242 -10.36 -13.17 0.09
C CYS A 242 -11.39 -14.29 0.37
N SER A 243 -11.43 -15.32 -0.48
CA SER A 243 -12.43 -16.40 -0.47
C SER A 243 -13.86 -15.92 -0.70
N ILE A 244 -14.05 -14.82 -1.44
CA ILE A 244 -15.39 -14.30 -1.78
C ILE A 244 -16.06 -15.25 -2.78
N GLU A 245 -17.25 -15.73 -2.46
CA GLU A 245 -18.03 -16.67 -3.29
C GLU A 245 -19.21 -16.00 -3.98
N LYS A 246 -19.89 -15.10 -3.26
CA LYS A 246 -21.15 -14.47 -3.69
C LYS A 246 -21.21 -13.03 -3.22
N PHE A 247 -21.93 -12.22 -3.98
CA PHE A 247 -22.32 -10.86 -3.62
C PHE A 247 -23.55 -10.45 -4.44
N ASP A 248 -24.26 -9.43 -3.98
CA ASP A 248 -25.48 -8.95 -4.63
C ASP A 248 -25.21 -8.24 -5.96
N ASP A 249 -26.22 -8.26 -6.83
CA ASP A 249 -26.19 -7.71 -8.19
C ASP A 249 -25.87 -6.22 -8.28
N GLN A 250 -25.83 -5.47 -7.19
CA GLN A 250 -25.53 -4.03 -7.13
C GLN A 250 -24.47 -3.68 -6.06
N ILE A 251 -23.65 -4.66 -5.67
CA ILE A 251 -22.74 -4.51 -4.52
C ILE A 251 -21.76 -3.33 -4.64
N PHE A 252 -21.33 -2.98 -5.86
CA PHE A 252 -20.41 -1.86 -6.14
C PHE A 252 -21.13 -0.68 -6.83
N ALA A 253 -22.45 -0.69 -6.90
CA ALA A 253 -23.21 0.30 -7.68
C ALA A 253 -23.16 1.72 -7.08
N SER A 254 -22.74 1.86 -5.82
CA SER A 254 -22.53 3.16 -5.16
C SER A 254 -21.13 3.74 -5.37
N LEU A 255 -20.21 3.01 -6.00
CA LEU A 255 -18.82 3.40 -6.19
C LEU A 255 -18.64 4.15 -7.52
N ASP A 256 -19.25 5.33 -7.64
CA ASP A 256 -19.30 6.11 -8.88
C ASP A 256 -17.94 6.66 -9.35
N ASN A 257 -16.94 6.63 -8.47
CA ASN A 257 -15.57 7.08 -8.75
C ASN A 257 -14.60 5.93 -9.04
N LEU A 258 -15.08 4.68 -9.02
CA LEU A 258 -14.23 3.51 -9.17
C LEU A 258 -13.66 3.43 -10.60
N VAL A 259 -12.34 3.38 -10.68
CA VAL A 259 -11.54 3.29 -11.91
C VAL A 259 -10.95 1.90 -12.06
N GLU A 260 -10.49 1.29 -10.96
CA GLU A 260 -9.84 -0.01 -10.95
C GLU A 260 -10.49 -0.92 -9.90
N ILE A 261 -10.84 -2.14 -10.32
CA ILE A 261 -11.30 -3.19 -9.42
C ILE A 261 -10.61 -4.51 -9.71
N SER A 262 -10.16 -5.17 -8.64
CA SER A 262 -9.63 -6.54 -8.70
C SER A 262 -10.34 -7.43 -7.68
N LEU A 263 -10.88 -8.54 -8.18
CA LEU A 263 -11.45 -9.67 -7.42
C LEU A 263 -10.71 -10.98 -7.75
N GLU A 264 -9.46 -10.90 -8.18
CA GLU A 264 -8.62 -12.06 -8.52
C GLU A 264 -8.52 -13.07 -7.37
N ASP A 265 -8.31 -14.34 -7.72
CA ASP A 265 -8.09 -15.43 -6.76
C ASP A 265 -9.26 -15.63 -5.76
N ASN A 266 -10.48 -15.24 -6.15
CA ASN A 266 -11.71 -15.53 -5.41
C ASN A 266 -12.49 -16.70 -6.05
N LYS A 267 -13.71 -16.93 -5.56
CA LYS A 267 -14.60 -18.02 -5.98
C LYS A 267 -15.89 -17.51 -6.61
N VAL A 268 -15.86 -16.29 -7.14
CA VAL A 268 -17.00 -15.62 -7.77
C VAL A 268 -17.30 -16.32 -9.09
N LYS A 269 -18.51 -16.87 -9.25
CA LYS A 269 -18.88 -17.64 -10.45
C LYS A 269 -19.44 -16.80 -11.58
N GLU A 270 -20.29 -15.83 -11.27
CA GLU A 270 -21.09 -15.09 -12.26
C GLU A 270 -21.10 -13.59 -11.96
N PRO A 271 -20.06 -12.84 -12.36
CA PRO A 271 -20.08 -11.38 -12.29
C PRO A 271 -21.14 -10.82 -13.26
N LYS A 272 -21.95 -9.86 -12.79
CA LYS A 272 -22.99 -9.22 -13.60
C LYS A 272 -22.66 -7.76 -13.85
N ARG A 273 -22.97 -7.23 -15.04
CA ARG A 273 -22.75 -5.80 -15.37
C ARG A 273 -23.44 -4.85 -14.37
N SER A 274 -24.59 -5.25 -13.84
CA SER A 274 -25.38 -4.48 -12.86
C SER A 274 -24.64 -4.23 -11.55
N MET A 275 -23.57 -4.98 -11.25
CA MET A 275 -22.84 -4.84 -9.98
C MET A 275 -22.15 -3.48 -9.85
N PHE A 276 -21.96 -2.79 -10.97
CA PHE A 276 -21.41 -1.44 -11.05
C PHE A 276 -22.46 -0.42 -11.49
N SER A 277 -22.18 0.85 -11.23
CA SER A 277 -22.98 1.97 -11.71
C SER A 277 -23.06 2.04 -13.24
N SER A 278 -24.07 2.78 -13.73
CA SER A 278 -24.30 3.03 -15.14
C SER A 278 -24.64 4.51 -15.35
N PRO A 279 -23.76 5.31 -16.02
CA PRO A 279 -22.46 4.92 -16.57
C PRO A 279 -21.43 4.60 -15.48
N SER A 280 -20.39 3.82 -15.83
CA SER A 280 -19.26 3.51 -14.94
C SER A 280 -18.00 4.23 -15.44
N LYS A 281 -17.09 4.58 -14.52
CA LYS A 281 -15.74 5.12 -14.80
C LYS A 281 -14.65 4.04 -14.82
N LEU A 282 -15.02 2.76 -14.73
CA LEU A 282 -14.07 1.66 -14.69
C LEU A 282 -13.23 1.60 -15.96
N GLU A 283 -11.92 1.57 -15.78
CA GLU A 283 -10.91 1.40 -16.83
C GLU A 283 -10.24 0.03 -16.75
N LYS A 284 -10.16 -0.56 -15.55
CA LYS A 284 -9.50 -1.85 -15.30
C LYS A 284 -10.35 -2.76 -14.41
N ILE A 285 -10.54 -4.00 -14.85
CA ILE A 285 -11.36 -4.99 -14.17
C ILE A 285 -10.65 -6.35 -14.23
N ASN A 286 -10.24 -6.85 -13.07
CA ASN A 286 -9.62 -8.18 -12.94
C ASN A 286 -10.52 -9.08 -12.08
N LEU A 287 -10.94 -10.25 -12.58
CA LEU A 287 -11.96 -11.10 -11.95
C LEU A 287 -11.57 -12.58 -11.82
N LYS A 288 -10.40 -12.99 -12.32
CA LYS A 288 -9.93 -14.39 -12.27
C LYS A 288 -8.59 -14.43 -11.59
#